data_AF-A0A958V8L4-F1
#
_entry.id   AF-A0A958V8L4-F1
#
_cell.length_a   1.000
_cell.length_b   1.000
_cell.length_c   1.000
_cell.angle_alpha   90.00
_cell.angle_beta   90.00
_cell.angle_gamma   90.00
#
_symmetry.space_group_name_H-M   'P 1'
#
loop_
_entity.id
_entity.type
_entity.pdbx_description
1 polymer ?
#
loop_
_entity_poly.entity_id
_entity_poly.type
_entity_poly.pdbx_seq_one_letter_code
_entity_poly.pdbx_strand_id
1 'polypeptide(L)' 'MKNKTTLILALLLVISMGTYSRIISDGNIKAIEFVSIFIIGAVSGTLITTAINSKKK' A
#
# COMPACT_ATOMS: atom_id res chain seq x y z
N MET A 1 -3.03 -8.81 18.25
CA MET A 1 -3.33 -9.83 17.22
C MET A 1 -2.44 -9.63 15.98
N LYS A 2 -1.12 -9.90 16.08
CA LYS A 2 -0.10 -9.54 15.06
C LYS A 2 -0.45 -9.97 13.63
N ASN A 3 -1.10 -11.12 13.46
CA ASN A 3 -1.51 -11.63 12.15
C ASN A 3 -2.65 -10.81 11.54
N LYS A 4 -3.55 -10.25 12.36
CA LYS A 4 -4.65 -9.42 11.88
C LYS A 4 -4.16 -8.09 11.32
N THR A 5 -3.20 -7.43 11.98
CA THR A 5 -2.64 -6.16 11.50
C THR A 5 -1.94 -6.33 10.15
N THR A 6 -1.15 -7.39 9.99
CA THR A 6 -0.49 -7.72 8.71
C THR A 6 -1.51 -7.98 7.61
N LEU A 7 -2.58 -8.74 7.91
CA LEU A 7 -3.64 -9.06 6.97
C LEU A 7 -4.44 -7.81 6.55
N ILE A 8 -4.74 -6.91 7.49
CA ILE A 8 -5.41 -5.62 7.22
C ILE A 8 -4.53 -4.74 6.31
N LEU A 9 -3.24 -4.61 6.61
CA LEU A 9 -2.31 -3.83 5.78
C LEU A 9 -2.18 -4.41 4.36
N ALA A 10 -2.17 -5.74 4.23
CA ALA A 10 -2.14 -6.40 2.93
C ALA A 10 -3.42 -6.12 2.12
N LEU A 11 -4.59 -6.21 2.73
CA LEU A 11 -5.86 -5.86 2.09
C LEU A 11 -5.90 -4.39 1.68
N LEU A 12 -5.45 -3.49 2.56
CA LEU A 12 -5.39 -2.06 2.30
C LEU A 12 -4.47 -1.74 1.11
N LEU A 13 -3.34 -2.45 1.01
CA LEU A 13 -2.41 -2.31 -0.11
C LEU A 13 -3.06 -2.72 -1.43
N VAL A 14 -3.75 -3.87 -1.47
CA VAL A 14 -4.46 -4.36 -2.66
C VAL A 14 -5.53 -3.35 -3.10
N ILE A 15 -6.32 -2.82 -2.15
CA ILE A 15 -7.34 -1.80 -2.46
C ILE A 15 -6.70 -0.53 -3.01
N SER A 16 -5.58 -0.09 -2.43
CA SER A 16 -4.86 1.10 -2.89
C SER A 16 -4.32 0.92 -4.32
N MET A 17 -3.75 -0.24 -4.63
CA MET A 17 -3.30 -0.57 -5.99
C MET A 17 -4.46 -0.60 -6.98
N GLY A 18 -5.59 -1.24 -6.62
CA GLY A 18 -6.78 -1.26 -7.49
C GLY A 18 -7.37 0.13 -7.72
N THR A 19 -7.28 1.01 -6.73
CA THR A 19 -7.70 2.42 -6.86
C THR A 19 -6.77 3.17 -7.82
N TYR A 20 -5.46 3.02 -7.67
CA TYR A 20 -4.47 3.61 -8.58
C TYR A 20 -4.66 3.11 -10.03
N SER A 21 -4.85 1.81 -10.24
CA SER A 21 -5.10 1.24 -11.59
C SER A 21 -6.36 1.78 -12.27
N ARG A 22 -7.34 2.31 -11.52
CA ARG A 22 -8.53 2.96 -12.09
C ARG A 22 -8.33 4.44 -12.39
N ILE A 23 -7.43 5.10 -11.67
CA ILE A 23 -7.21 6.54 -11.76
C ILE A 23 -6.08 6.86 -12.75
N ILE A 24 -5.18 5.91 -12.98
CA ILE A 24 -4.04 6.07 -13.89
C ILE A 24 -4.53 6.50 -15.28
N SER A 25 -3.94 7.58 -15.78
CA SER A 25 -4.23 8.16 -17.08
C SER A 25 -3.03 7.96 -18.01
N ASP A 26 -3.26 7.72 -19.29
CA ASP A 26 -2.20 7.54 -20.31
C ASP A 26 -1.39 8.82 -20.63
N GLY A 27 -1.61 9.91 -19.88
CA GLY A 27 -1.00 11.21 -20.09
C GLY A 27 -0.02 11.61 -18.99
N ASN A 28 0.02 12.89 -18.64
CA ASN A 28 0.82 13.35 -17.51
C ASN A 28 0.28 12.83 -16.18
N ILE A 29 1.19 12.46 -15.28
CA ILE A 29 0.87 12.07 -13.91
C ILE A 29 0.17 13.22 -13.21
N LYS A 30 -1.10 13.02 -12.88
CA LYS A 30 -1.89 13.99 -12.12
C LYS A 30 -1.44 13.98 -10.65
N ALA A 31 -1.65 15.10 -9.94
CA ALA A 31 -1.35 15.18 -8.51
C ALA A 31 -2.01 14.03 -7.71
N ILE A 32 -3.23 13.62 -8.08
CA ILE A 32 -3.94 12.51 -7.45
C ILE A 32 -3.25 11.14 -7.67
N GLU A 33 -2.66 10.92 -8.84
CA GLU A 33 -1.90 9.70 -9.15
C GLU A 33 -0.60 9.67 -8.35
N PHE A 34 0.08 10.81 -8.24
CA PHE A 34 1.28 10.95 -7.41
C PHE A 34 1.00 10.66 -5.93
N VAL A 35 -0.07 11.22 -5.38
CA VAL A 35 -0.52 10.94 -4.00
C VAL A 35 -0.84 9.46 -3.82
N SER A 36 -1.50 8.84 -4.80
CA SER A 36 -1.81 7.41 -4.77
C SER A 36 -0.55 6.54 -4.74
N ILE A 37 0.44 6.84 -5.58
CA ILE A 37 1.74 6.16 -5.59
C ILE A 37 2.46 6.33 -4.23
N PHE A 38 2.46 7.55 -3.69
CA PHE A 38 3.05 7.83 -2.37
C PHE A 38 2.41 6.99 -1.26
N ILE A 39 1.07 6.93 -1.22
CA ILE A 39 0.32 6.12 -0.25
C ILE A 39 0.65 4.63 -0.41
N ILE A 40 0.68 4.11 -1.65
CA ILE A 40 1.06 2.72 -1.93
C ILE A 40 2.45 2.42 -1.39
N GLY A 41 3.42 3.32 -1.61
CA GLY A 41 4.78 3.19 -1.08
C GLY A 41 4.81 3.17 0.46
N ALA A 42 4.11 4.09 1.12
CA ALA A 42 4.04 4.17 2.58
C ALA A 42 3.39 2.91 3.21
N VAL A 43 2.28 2.43 2.63
CA VAL A 43 1.59 1.22 3.08
C VAL A 43 2.48 -0.01 2.85
N SER A 44 3.18 -0.09 1.72
CA SER A 44 4.13 -1.18 1.42
C SER A 44 5.27 -1.23 2.43
N GLY A 45 5.92 -0.10 2.71
CA GLY A 45 7.00 -0.02 3.69
C GLY A 45 6.54 -0.40 5.11
N THR A 46 5.33 0.01 5.48
CA THR A 46 4.71 -0.37 6.75
C THR A 46 4.44 -1.87 6.83
N LEU A 47 3.92 -2.47 5.74
CA LEU A 47 3.67 -3.90 5.65
C LEU A 47 4.97 -4.70 5.77
N ILE A 48 6.03 -4.30 5.06
CA ILE A 48 7.35 -4.94 5.13
C ILE A 48 7.91 -4.87 6.55
N THR A 49 7.88 -3.69 7.18
CA THR A 49 8.36 -3.49 8.55
C THR A 49 7.59 -4.37 9.54
N THR A 50 6.26 -4.43 9.38
CA THR A 50 5.39 -5.27 10.21
C THR A 50 5.70 -6.76 10.01
N ALA A 51 5.92 -7.21 8.78
CA ALA A 51 6.27 -8.59 8.45
C ALA A 51 7.64 -8.99 9.04
N ILE A 52 8.65 -8.12 8.94
CA ILE A 52 9.97 -8.33 9.55
C ILE A 52 9.86 -8.40 11.07
N ASN A 53 9.17 -7.46 11.70
CA ASN A 53 8.94 -7.44 13.14
C ASN A 53 8.04 -8.60 13.64
N SER A 54 7.26 -9.20 12.74
CA SER A 54 6.51 -10.42 13.03
C SER A 54 7.43 -11.64 13.09
N LYS A 55 8.43 -11.73 12.20
CA LYS A 55 9.42 -12.84 12.18
C LYS A 55 10.48 -12.77 13.29
N LYS A 56 10.73 -11.59 13.86
CA LYS A 56 11.75 -11.37 14.91
C LYS A 56 11.29 -11.76 16.33
N LYS A 57 10.04 -12.20 16.50
CA LYS A 57 9.50 -12.77 17.75
C LYS A 57 9.34 -14.27 17.59
#